data_AF-A8XVI1-F1
#
_entry.id   AF-A8XVI1-F1
#
_cell.length_a   1.000
_cell.length_b   1.000
_cell.length_c   1.000
_cell.angle_alpha   90.00
_cell.angle_beta   90.00
_cell.angle_gamma   90.00
#
_symmetry.space_group_name_H-M   'P 1'
#
loop_
_entity.id
_entity.type
_entity.pdbx_description
1 polymer ?
#
loop_
_entity_poly.entity_id
_entity_poly.type
_entity_poly.pdbx_seq_one_letter_code
_entity_poly.pdbx_strand_id
1 'polypeptide(L)'
;MPTETDLEIIRTCLLIFAIVGIFGNVNIICATFQNKTLQHKCGVMLAILACCDSLCLLNEFQSFLRMTLKLTESTLRKCFWANSSYVFIEPLEVYMIFALAVDRLIALNFVVLYRTVNRNKYLLILVTPGILFGFIFLVVSMVQLDDSDVDPCILPNSMPPNVSNIWNQYNLWGAVATLLVYIYTYMVVYCCTFKNKTEKNIVIQKAILNTVIVGAAVFSISSVLSASLIAVTSNMKDPPLDPDTVSTYAVIPGLISYSCNFYVYYWRSTDYRNAFIKQLCCGKVLTTQDKVVSVMSVSNVSVSKQRATLL
;
A
#
# COMPACT_ATOMS: atom_id res chain seq x y z
N MET A 1 -5.05 -21.99 -22.92
CA MET A 1 -4.34 -22.77 -21.88
C MET A 1 -2.91 -22.28 -21.72
N PRO A 2 -2.49 -21.91 -20.49
CA PRO A 2 -1.11 -21.53 -20.17
C PRO A 2 -0.12 -22.66 -20.47
N THR A 3 1.11 -22.33 -20.90
CA THR A 3 2.16 -23.34 -21.00
C THR A 3 2.66 -23.74 -19.61
N GLU A 4 3.29 -24.91 -19.48
CA GLU A 4 3.88 -25.36 -18.20
C GLU A 4 4.91 -24.34 -17.67
N THR A 5 5.70 -23.75 -18.58
CA THR A 5 6.65 -22.68 -18.28
C THR A 5 5.97 -21.42 -17.76
N ASP A 6 4.82 -21.03 -18.31
CA ASP A 6 4.08 -19.84 -17.85
C ASP A 6 3.62 -20.01 -16.39
N LEU A 7 3.07 -21.19 -16.09
CA LEU A 7 2.61 -21.53 -14.75
C LEU A 7 3.77 -21.57 -13.74
N GLU A 8 4.95 -22.07 -14.14
CA GLU A 8 6.14 -22.05 -13.29
C GLU A 8 6.63 -20.63 -12.98
N ILE A 9 6.63 -19.74 -13.99
CA ILE A 9 6.99 -18.32 -13.81
C ILE A 9 6.04 -17.66 -12.81
N ILE A 10 4.73 -17.80 -13.04
CA ILE A 10 3.69 -17.21 -12.19
C ILE A 10 3.82 -17.73 -10.74
N ARG A 11 3.91 -19.04 -10.54
CA ARG A 11 4.07 -19.65 -9.21
C ARG A 11 5.31 -19.13 -8.49
N THR A 12 6.42 -19.01 -9.21
CA THR A 12 7.68 -18.50 -8.66
C THR A 12 7.53 -17.03 -8.24
N CYS A 13 6.90 -16.19 -9.06
CA CYS A 13 6.62 -14.80 -8.71
C CYS A 13 5.72 -14.69 -7.48
N LEU A 14 4.61 -15.43 -7.43
CA LEU A 14 3.68 -15.44 -6.29
C LEU A 14 4.40 -15.80 -4.98
N LEU A 15 5.23 -16.84 -5.00
CA LEU A 15 5.99 -17.27 -3.82
C LEU A 15 7.01 -16.21 -3.36
N ILE A 16 7.79 -15.67 -4.29
CA ILE A 16 8.83 -14.68 -3.96
C ILE A 16 8.19 -13.40 -3.39
N PHE A 17 7.18 -12.85 -4.07
CA PHE A 17 6.51 -11.62 -3.60
C PHE A 17 5.72 -11.84 -2.31
N ALA A 18 5.11 -13.02 -2.10
CA ALA A 18 4.48 -13.33 -0.83
C ALA A 18 5.51 -13.28 0.31
N ILE A 19 6.68 -13.91 0.17
CA ILE A 19 7.72 -13.91 1.22
C ILE A 19 8.24 -12.49 1.47
N VAL A 20 8.67 -11.81 0.41
CA VAL A 20 9.31 -10.49 0.44
C VAL A 20 8.33 -9.43 0.96
N GLY A 21 7.11 -9.42 0.42
CA GLY A 21 6.08 -8.45 0.77
C GLY A 21 5.50 -8.67 2.16
N ILE A 22 5.18 -9.91 2.57
CA ILE A 22 4.68 -10.19 3.93
C ILE A 22 5.75 -9.81 4.95
N PHE A 23 7.02 -10.16 4.72
CA PHE A 23 8.11 -9.73 5.58
C PHE A 23 8.15 -8.21 5.73
N GLY A 24 8.13 -7.47 4.62
CA GLY A 24 8.19 -6.01 4.64
C GLY A 24 6.99 -5.38 5.36
N ASN A 25 5.79 -5.81 5.02
CA ASN A 25 4.55 -5.25 5.56
C ASN A 25 4.38 -5.54 7.06
N VAL A 26 4.72 -6.74 7.52
CA VAL A 26 4.75 -7.06 8.95
C VAL A 26 5.73 -6.16 9.70
N ASN A 27 6.90 -5.85 9.12
CA ASN A 27 7.84 -4.91 9.73
C ASN A 27 7.26 -3.48 9.81
N ILE A 28 6.55 -2.98 8.79
CA ILE A 28 5.86 -1.67 8.84
C ILE A 28 4.85 -1.64 9.98
N ILE A 29 4.02 -2.68 10.07
CA ILE A 29 2.98 -2.82 11.09
C ILE A 29 3.62 -2.81 12.48
N CYS A 30 4.59 -3.71 12.72
CA CYS A 30 5.32 -3.79 13.98
C CYS A 30 6.01 -2.47 14.34
N ALA A 31 6.66 -1.80 13.38
CA ALA A 31 7.38 -0.54 13.62
C ALA A 31 6.43 0.55 14.10
N THR A 32 5.27 0.64 13.45
CA THR A 32 4.23 1.60 13.82
C THR A 32 3.67 1.30 15.21
N PHE A 33 3.44 0.03 15.55
CA PHE A 33 2.93 -0.34 16.89
C PHE A 33 3.95 -0.17 18.02
N GLN A 34 5.23 -0.43 17.76
CA GLN A 34 6.28 -0.37 18.78
C GLN A 34 6.83 1.04 18.99
N ASN A 35 6.81 1.89 17.96
CA ASN A 35 7.39 3.23 18.03
C ASN A 35 6.32 4.33 18.09
N LYS A 36 6.21 5.00 19.24
CA LYS A 36 5.25 6.09 19.48
C LYS A 36 5.45 7.28 18.53
N THR A 37 6.65 7.51 18.01
CA THR A 37 6.90 8.59 17.05
C THR A 37 6.23 8.32 15.70
N LEU A 38 6.03 7.05 15.34
CA LEU A 38 5.38 6.63 14.10
C LEU A 38 3.84 6.59 14.23
N GLN A 39 3.27 6.69 15.44
CA GLN A 39 1.82 6.59 15.69
C GLN A 39 1.03 7.89 15.42
N HIS A 40 1.52 8.73 14.53
CA HIS A 40 0.80 9.89 14.01
C HIS A 40 -0.19 9.46 12.92
N LYS A 41 -1.10 10.37 12.49
CA LYS A 41 -2.20 10.07 11.54
C LYS A 41 -1.73 9.30 10.30
N CYS A 42 -0.77 9.84 9.55
CA CYS A 42 -0.18 9.19 8.38
C CYS A 42 0.44 7.82 8.69
N GLY A 43 1.26 7.70 9.74
CA GLY A 43 1.91 6.43 10.08
C GLY A 43 0.91 5.31 10.44
N VAL A 44 -0.21 5.65 11.09
CA VAL A 44 -1.29 4.66 11.33
C VAL A 44 -1.97 4.26 10.02
N MET A 45 -2.22 5.19 9.10
CA MET A 45 -2.76 4.85 7.77
C MET A 45 -1.80 3.96 6.98
N LEU A 46 -0.49 4.20 7.06
CA LEU A 46 0.52 3.33 6.45
C LEU A 46 0.51 1.92 7.03
N ALA A 47 0.29 1.77 8.34
CA ALA A 47 0.13 0.45 8.96
C ALA A 47 -1.17 -0.25 8.53
N ILE A 48 -2.26 0.49 8.34
CA ILE A 48 -3.52 -0.05 7.79
C ILE A 48 -3.29 -0.52 6.35
N LEU A 49 -2.64 0.29 5.51
CA LEU A 49 -2.30 -0.08 4.14
C LEU A 49 -1.42 -1.34 4.12
N ALA A 50 -0.35 -1.40 4.93
CA ALA A 50 0.49 -2.58 5.03
C ALA A 50 -0.28 -3.84 5.50
N CYS A 51 -1.32 -3.68 6.32
CA CYS A 51 -2.20 -4.78 6.69
C CYS A 51 -3.03 -5.25 5.48
N CYS A 52 -3.55 -4.33 4.68
CA CYS A 52 -4.25 -4.65 3.43
C CYS A 52 -3.31 -5.36 2.45
N ASP A 53 -2.12 -4.82 2.20
CA ASP A 53 -1.09 -5.41 1.34
C ASP A 53 -0.73 -6.84 1.79
N SER A 54 -0.59 -7.06 3.11
CA SER A 54 -0.30 -8.39 3.66
C SER A 54 -1.44 -9.38 3.38
N LEU A 55 -2.69 -8.94 3.52
CA LEU A 55 -3.86 -9.78 3.27
C LEU A 55 -4.00 -10.06 1.76
N CYS A 56 -3.76 -9.09 0.87
CA CYS A 56 -3.70 -9.33 -0.58
C CYS A 56 -2.64 -10.41 -0.90
N LEU A 57 -1.43 -10.28 -0.37
CA LEU A 57 -0.35 -11.25 -0.58
C LEU A 57 -0.66 -12.65 -0.01
N LEU A 58 -1.39 -12.74 1.10
CA LEU A 58 -1.85 -14.03 1.65
C LEU A 58 -2.89 -14.70 0.74
N ASN A 59 -3.80 -13.93 0.13
CA ASN A 59 -4.74 -14.47 -0.86
C ASN A 59 -4.01 -14.91 -2.14
N GLU A 60 -2.98 -14.18 -2.58
CA GLU A 60 -2.13 -14.59 -3.70
C GLU A 60 -1.30 -15.84 -3.39
N PHE A 61 -0.84 -15.97 -2.16
CA PHE A 61 -0.20 -17.20 -1.69
C PHE A 61 -1.17 -18.39 -1.70
N GLN A 62 -2.44 -18.17 -1.38
CA GLN A 62 -3.48 -19.19 -1.55
C GLN A 62 -3.65 -19.58 -3.04
N SER A 63 -3.65 -18.62 -3.97
CA SER A 63 -3.67 -18.90 -5.41
C SER A 63 -2.47 -19.74 -5.83
N PHE A 64 -1.27 -19.43 -5.32
CA PHE A 64 -0.07 -20.24 -5.53
C PHE A 64 -0.24 -21.69 -5.06
N LEU A 65 -0.79 -21.91 -3.87
CA LEU A 65 -1.03 -23.25 -3.35
C LEU A 65 -1.99 -24.04 -4.24
N ARG A 66 -3.06 -23.41 -4.73
CA ARG A 66 -4.03 -24.06 -5.64
C ARG A 66 -3.41 -24.42 -6.98
N MET A 67 -2.65 -23.51 -7.57
CA MET A 67 -1.94 -23.76 -8.82
C MET A 67 -0.93 -24.90 -8.66
N THR A 68 -0.23 -24.97 -7.53
CA THR A 68 0.78 -26.00 -7.25
C THR A 68 0.14 -27.37 -6.99
N LEU A 69 -0.98 -27.41 -6.27
CA LEU A 69 -1.72 -28.64 -5.96
C LEU A 69 -2.66 -29.09 -7.10
N LYS A 70 -2.68 -28.38 -8.24
CA LYS A 70 -3.58 -28.63 -9.38
C LYS A 70 -5.07 -28.59 -8.99
N LEU A 71 -5.43 -27.64 -8.11
CA LEU A 71 -6.79 -27.38 -7.63
C LEU A 71 -7.32 -26.04 -8.21
N THR A 72 -7.07 -25.78 -9.49
CA THR A 72 -7.39 -24.50 -10.15
C THR A 72 -8.83 -24.43 -10.64
N GLU A 73 -9.38 -25.55 -11.08
CA GLU A 73 -10.77 -25.68 -11.54
C GLU A 73 -11.76 -25.57 -10.37
N SER A 74 -12.77 -24.71 -10.51
CA SER A 74 -13.83 -24.56 -9.52
C SER A 74 -15.11 -24.00 -10.11
N THR A 75 -16.22 -24.12 -9.39
CA THR A 75 -17.41 -23.31 -9.71
C THR A 75 -17.21 -21.88 -9.21
N LEU A 76 -17.82 -20.89 -9.88
CA LEU A 76 -17.74 -19.47 -9.50
C LEU A 76 -18.06 -19.29 -8.01
N ARG A 77 -19.13 -19.92 -7.51
CA ARG A 77 -19.49 -19.91 -6.08
C ARG A 77 -18.36 -20.37 -5.16
N LYS A 78 -17.70 -21.50 -5.46
CA LYS A 78 -16.59 -22.01 -4.64
C LYS A 78 -15.37 -21.10 -4.74
N CYS A 79 -15.09 -20.59 -5.94
CA CYS A 79 -13.98 -19.69 -6.18
C CYS A 79 -14.15 -18.33 -5.49
N PHE A 80 -15.38 -17.81 -5.46
CA PHE A 80 -15.72 -16.59 -4.74
C PHE A 80 -15.47 -16.74 -3.24
N TRP A 81 -16.02 -17.77 -2.59
CA TRP A 81 -15.88 -17.94 -1.15
C TRP A 81 -14.43 -18.09 -0.71
N ALA A 82 -13.69 -18.83 -1.50
CA ALA A 82 -12.25 -18.94 -1.40
C ALA A 82 -11.49 -17.61 -1.46
N ASN A 83 -11.94 -16.66 -2.27
CA ASN A 83 -11.30 -15.36 -2.48
C ASN A 83 -12.11 -14.21 -1.87
N SER A 84 -13.07 -14.50 -1.00
CA SER A 84 -14.00 -13.49 -0.46
C SER A 84 -13.27 -12.42 0.36
N SER A 85 -12.25 -12.82 1.12
CA SER A 85 -11.31 -11.90 1.75
C SER A 85 -10.60 -11.00 0.75
N TYR A 86 -10.21 -11.54 -0.42
CA TYR A 86 -9.52 -10.78 -1.44
C TYR A 86 -10.45 -9.76 -2.12
N VAL A 87 -11.67 -10.19 -2.48
CA VAL A 87 -12.71 -9.33 -3.08
C VAL A 87 -13.05 -8.13 -2.17
N PHE A 88 -12.95 -8.30 -0.85
CA PHE A 88 -13.13 -7.20 0.10
C PHE A 88 -11.89 -6.31 0.26
N ILE A 89 -10.72 -6.92 0.47
CA ILE A 89 -9.53 -6.20 0.93
C ILE A 89 -8.86 -5.40 -0.18
N GLU A 90 -8.95 -5.87 -1.43
CA GLU A 90 -8.30 -5.20 -2.54
C GLU A 90 -8.96 -3.84 -2.86
N PRO A 91 -10.30 -3.71 -2.95
CA PRO A 91 -10.90 -2.40 -3.17
C PRO A 91 -10.65 -1.41 -2.03
N LEU A 92 -10.52 -1.94 -0.80
CA LEU A 92 -10.12 -1.17 0.37
C LEU A 92 -8.65 -0.70 0.27
N GLU A 93 -7.73 -1.55 -0.20
CA GLU A 93 -6.32 -1.22 -0.44
C GLU A 93 -6.18 -0.06 -1.44
N VAL A 94 -6.81 -0.17 -2.61
CA VAL A 94 -6.83 0.87 -3.65
C VAL A 94 -7.30 2.21 -3.07
N TYR A 95 -8.39 2.17 -2.30
CA TYR A 95 -8.91 3.35 -1.63
C TYR A 95 -7.93 3.90 -0.58
N MET A 96 -7.26 3.04 0.19
CA MET A 96 -6.31 3.46 1.22
C MET A 96 -5.11 4.21 0.62
N ILE A 97 -4.65 3.82 -0.57
CA ILE A 97 -3.62 4.54 -1.32
C ILE A 97 -4.13 5.94 -1.72
N PHE A 98 -5.35 6.03 -2.24
CA PHE A 98 -5.98 7.31 -2.54
C PHE A 98 -6.16 8.18 -1.28
N ALA A 99 -6.62 7.58 -0.19
CA ALA A 99 -6.81 8.24 1.10
C ALA A 99 -5.48 8.81 1.64
N LEU A 100 -4.37 8.10 1.46
CA LEU A 100 -3.03 8.63 1.79
C LEU A 100 -2.67 9.84 0.94
N ALA A 101 -3.00 9.86 -0.35
CA ALA A 101 -2.78 11.02 -1.21
C ALA A 101 -3.58 12.24 -0.70
N VAL A 102 -4.86 12.04 -0.37
CA VAL A 102 -5.73 13.07 0.21
C VAL A 102 -5.21 13.54 1.57
N ASP A 103 -4.73 12.61 2.41
CA ASP A 103 -4.14 12.93 3.72
C ASP A 103 -2.93 13.87 3.58
N ARG A 104 -2.06 13.64 2.60
CA ARG A 104 -0.92 14.54 2.31
C ARG A 104 -1.41 15.92 1.88
N LEU A 105 -2.43 15.98 1.03
CA LEU A 105 -3.02 17.24 0.58
C LEU A 105 -3.62 18.04 1.75
N ILE A 106 -4.39 17.37 2.62
CA ILE A 106 -4.99 17.99 3.81
C ILE A 106 -3.89 18.49 4.77
N ALA A 107 -2.86 17.68 5.01
CA ALA A 107 -1.77 18.03 5.91
C ALA A 107 -0.99 19.28 5.45
N LEU A 108 -0.96 19.55 4.14
CA LEU A 108 -0.27 20.71 3.54
C LEU A 108 -1.18 21.94 3.44
N ASN A 109 -2.42 21.79 2.98
CA ASN A 109 -3.34 22.91 2.77
C ASN A 109 -4.05 23.37 4.06
N PHE A 110 -4.30 22.44 4.98
CA PHE A 110 -5.10 22.69 6.17
C PHE A 110 -4.34 22.32 7.45
N VAL A 111 -3.13 22.87 7.61
CA VAL A 111 -2.19 22.55 8.71
C VAL A 111 -2.85 22.65 10.10
N VAL A 112 -3.64 23.70 10.34
CA VAL A 112 -4.29 23.92 11.65
C VAL A 112 -5.32 22.82 11.93
N LEU A 113 -6.23 22.56 10.98
CA LEU A 113 -7.23 21.49 11.09
C LEU A 113 -6.56 20.13 11.29
N TYR A 114 -5.53 19.84 10.48
CA TYR A 114 -4.81 18.58 10.54
C TYR A 114 -4.12 18.36 11.90
N ARG A 115 -3.79 19.41 12.64
CA ARG A 115 -3.20 19.30 13.98
C ARG A 115 -4.23 19.20 15.09
N THR A 116 -5.33 19.94 14.99
CA THR A 116 -6.32 20.06 16.07
C THR A 116 -7.32 18.90 16.06
N VAL A 117 -7.64 18.35 14.89
CA VAL A 117 -8.57 17.21 14.80
C VAL A 117 -7.95 15.98 15.46
N ASN A 118 -8.70 15.37 16.39
CA ASN A 118 -8.29 14.13 17.05
C ASN A 118 -7.94 13.04 16.03
N ARG A 119 -6.81 12.35 16.25
CA ARG A 119 -6.31 11.29 15.37
C ARG A 119 -7.36 10.22 15.08
N ASN A 120 -8.05 9.71 16.10
CA ASN A 120 -8.97 8.58 15.91
C ASN A 120 -10.20 9.00 15.10
N LYS A 121 -10.74 10.21 15.36
CA LYS A 121 -11.86 10.76 14.56
C LYS A 121 -11.44 10.98 13.10
N TYR A 122 -10.23 11.50 12.89
CA TYR A 122 -9.68 11.72 11.56
C TYR A 122 -9.54 10.40 10.79
N LEU A 123 -8.95 9.38 11.41
CA LEU A 123 -8.77 8.05 10.81
C LEU A 123 -10.11 7.39 10.52
N LEU A 124 -11.08 7.47 11.43
CA LEU A 124 -12.42 6.93 11.22
C LEU A 124 -13.03 7.52 9.94
N ILE A 125 -13.08 8.84 9.83
CA ILE A 125 -13.66 9.53 8.67
C ILE A 125 -12.96 9.13 7.37
N LEU A 126 -11.63 9.05 7.40
CA LEU A 126 -10.86 8.85 6.16
C LEU A 126 -10.83 7.39 5.71
N VAL A 127 -10.89 6.41 6.63
CA VAL A 127 -10.84 4.96 6.33
C VAL A 127 -12.22 4.38 6.04
N THR A 128 -13.29 4.90 6.67
CA THR A 128 -14.65 4.36 6.52
C THR A 128 -15.12 4.21 5.07
N PRO A 129 -14.90 5.16 4.14
CA PRO A 129 -15.37 4.99 2.77
C PRO A 129 -14.74 3.79 2.06
N GLY A 130 -13.45 3.50 2.31
CA GLY A 130 -12.79 2.31 1.75
C GLY A 130 -13.41 1.01 2.24
N ILE A 131 -13.76 0.95 3.54
CA ILE A 131 -14.43 -0.21 4.12
C ILE A 131 -15.80 -0.41 3.45
N LEU A 132 -16.54 0.68 3.23
CA LEU A 132 -17.83 0.63 2.54
C LEU A 132 -17.68 0.14 1.09
N PHE A 133 -16.69 0.63 0.34
CA PHE A 133 -16.41 0.15 -1.01
C PHE A 133 -16.07 -1.35 -1.05
N GLY A 134 -15.21 -1.82 -0.14
CA GLY A 134 -14.91 -3.25 -0.02
C GLY A 134 -16.16 -4.10 0.23
N PHE A 135 -17.05 -3.67 1.12
CA PHE A 135 -18.32 -4.37 1.36
C PHE A 135 -19.27 -4.32 0.16
N ILE A 136 -19.31 -3.21 -0.58
CA ILE A 136 -20.14 -3.11 -1.80
C ILE A 136 -19.70 -4.16 -2.81
N PHE A 137 -18.40 -4.27 -3.12
CA PHE A 137 -17.88 -5.29 -4.04
C PHE A 137 -18.18 -6.71 -3.55
N LEU A 138 -17.98 -6.99 -2.26
CA LEU A 138 -18.28 -8.29 -1.67
C LEU A 138 -19.77 -8.66 -1.82
N VAL A 139 -20.68 -7.77 -1.42
CA VAL A 139 -22.13 -8.03 -1.43
C VAL A 139 -22.67 -8.13 -2.86
N VAL A 140 -22.27 -7.23 -3.75
CA VAL A 140 -22.72 -7.24 -5.16
C VAL A 140 -22.23 -8.52 -5.85
N SER A 141 -20.98 -8.94 -5.61
CA SER A 141 -20.46 -10.21 -6.13
C SER A 141 -21.26 -11.40 -5.60
N MET A 142 -21.53 -11.44 -4.29
CA MET A 142 -22.29 -12.52 -3.63
C MET A 142 -23.70 -12.70 -4.21
N VAL A 143 -24.41 -11.61 -4.47
CA VAL A 143 -25.80 -11.65 -4.97
C VAL A 143 -25.88 -12.14 -6.42
N GLN A 144 -24.80 -11.98 -7.19
CA GLN A 144 -24.74 -12.34 -8.61
C GLN A 144 -23.98 -13.66 -8.87
N LEU A 145 -23.74 -14.48 -7.83
CA LEU A 145 -23.07 -15.78 -7.99
C LEU A 145 -23.96 -16.81 -8.66
N ASP A 146 -23.39 -17.48 -9.66
CA ASP A 146 -23.91 -18.70 -10.26
C ASP A 146 -22.95 -19.89 -9.99
N ASP A 147 -23.24 -21.03 -10.62
CA ASP A 147 -22.42 -22.23 -10.57
C ASP A 147 -21.70 -22.47 -11.92
N SER A 148 -21.36 -21.41 -12.66
CA SER A 148 -20.54 -21.53 -13.87
C SER A 148 -19.14 -22.06 -13.53
N ASP A 149 -18.55 -22.83 -14.44
CA ASP A 149 -17.18 -23.29 -14.29
C ASP A 149 -16.17 -22.15 -14.49
N VAL A 150 -15.12 -22.15 -13.68
CA VAL A 150 -14.06 -21.15 -13.66
C VAL A 150 -12.71 -21.84 -13.52
N ASP A 151 -11.81 -21.58 -14.45
CA ASP A 151 -10.41 -22.03 -14.41
C ASP A 151 -9.51 -20.98 -15.10
N PRO A 152 -8.46 -20.44 -14.43
CA PRO A 152 -8.07 -20.68 -13.05
C PRO A 152 -8.91 -19.89 -12.05
N CYS A 153 -9.08 -20.45 -10.84
CA CYS A 153 -9.68 -19.73 -9.73
C CYS A 153 -8.72 -18.68 -9.13
N ILE A 154 -8.77 -17.46 -9.68
CA ILE A 154 -8.02 -16.27 -9.29
C ILE A 154 -8.97 -15.08 -9.00
N LEU A 155 -8.46 -13.97 -8.46
CA LEU A 155 -9.31 -12.83 -8.08
C LEU A 155 -10.24 -12.32 -9.20
N PRO A 156 -9.75 -11.97 -10.41
CA PRO A 156 -10.64 -11.48 -11.48
C PRO A 156 -11.75 -12.46 -11.85
N ASN A 157 -11.46 -13.76 -11.76
CA ASN A 157 -12.38 -14.84 -12.13
C ASN A 157 -13.24 -15.31 -10.94
N SER A 158 -12.96 -14.83 -9.73
CA SER A 158 -13.75 -15.12 -8.52
C SER A 158 -14.99 -14.24 -8.37
N MET A 159 -15.18 -13.28 -9.27
CA MET A 159 -16.31 -12.37 -9.33
C MET A 159 -17.10 -12.59 -10.63
N PRO A 160 -18.41 -12.33 -10.64
CA PRO A 160 -19.19 -12.31 -11.88
C PRO A 160 -18.56 -11.35 -12.92
N PRO A 161 -18.60 -11.66 -14.23
CA PRO A 161 -17.86 -10.90 -15.25
C PRO A 161 -18.12 -9.39 -15.24
N ASN A 162 -19.39 -8.98 -15.03
CA ASN A 162 -19.77 -7.57 -14.94
C ASN A 162 -19.11 -6.88 -13.73
N VAL A 163 -19.06 -7.57 -12.58
CA VAL A 163 -18.47 -7.04 -11.34
C VAL A 163 -16.95 -6.98 -11.47
N SER A 164 -16.34 -8.01 -12.06
CA SER A 164 -14.90 -8.06 -12.35
C SER A 164 -14.46 -6.93 -13.27
N ASN A 165 -15.24 -6.61 -14.30
CA ASN A 165 -14.95 -5.46 -15.17
C ASN A 165 -15.04 -4.12 -14.42
N ILE A 166 -16.08 -3.92 -13.61
CA ILE A 166 -16.22 -2.73 -12.76
C ILE A 166 -15.05 -2.61 -11.77
N TRP A 167 -14.63 -3.73 -11.19
CA TRP A 167 -13.48 -3.82 -10.29
C TRP A 167 -12.17 -3.40 -10.97
N ASN A 168 -11.92 -3.88 -12.19
CA ASN A 168 -10.75 -3.49 -12.98
C ASN A 168 -10.76 -1.99 -13.33
N GLN A 169 -11.94 -1.44 -13.67
CA GLN A 169 -12.10 0.01 -13.88
C GLN A 169 -11.88 0.80 -12.59
N TYR A 170 -12.40 0.34 -11.47
CA TYR A 170 -12.19 0.97 -10.16
C TYR A 170 -10.71 1.06 -9.81
N ASN A 171 -9.94 0.00 -10.06
CA ASN A 171 -8.50 -0.03 -9.92
C ASN A 171 -7.79 1.01 -10.78
N LEU A 172 -8.09 1.02 -12.08
CA LEU A 172 -7.50 1.95 -13.04
C LEU A 172 -7.80 3.42 -12.68
N TRP A 173 -9.07 3.75 -12.42
CA TRP A 173 -9.48 5.10 -12.09
C TRP A 173 -9.00 5.52 -10.69
N GLY A 174 -8.91 4.60 -9.74
CA GLY A 174 -8.30 4.81 -8.43
C GLY A 174 -6.83 5.21 -8.53
N ALA A 175 -6.06 4.54 -9.39
CA ALA A 175 -4.69 4.91 -9.71
C ALA A 175 -4.59 6.30 -10.34
N VAL A 176 -5.40 6.59 -11.35
CA VAL A 176 -5.43 7.92 -12.01
C VAL A 176 -5.77 9.02 -11.01
N ALA A 177 -6.82 8.85 -10.21
CA ALA A 177 -7.23 9.82 -9.20
C ALA A 177 -6.13 10.07 -8.15
N THR A 178 -5.47 9.00 -7.70
CA THR A 178 -4.35 9.08 -6.76
C THR A 178 -3.19 9.90 -7.34
N LEU A 179 -2.78 9.63 -8.58
CA LEU A 179 -1.73 10.41 -9.25
C LEU A 179 -2.10 11.88 -9.39
N LEU A 180 -3.33 12.19 -9.79
CA LEU A 180 -3.79 13.57 -9.93
C LEU A 180 -3.71 14.32 -8.60
N VAL A 181 -4.11 13.69 -7.49
CA VAL A 181 -3.99 14.27 -6.15
C VAL A 181 -2.52 14.50 -5.77
N TYR A 182 -1.62 13.54 -6.04
CA TYR A 182 -0.19 13.72 -5.76
C TYR A 182 0.45 14.81 -6.62
N ILE A 183 0.14 14.87 -7.92
CA ILE A 183 0.61 15.92 -8.83
C ILE A 183 0.13 17.28 -8.33
N TYR A 184 -1.15 17.41 -8.00
CA TYR A 184 -1.69 18.65 -7.44
C TYR A 184 -1.01 19.03 -6.12
N THR A 185 -0.82 18.07 -5.22
CA THR A 185 -0.10 18.27 -3.96
C THR A 185 1.34 18.78 -4.21
N TYR A 186 2.03 18.22 -5.20
CA TYR A 186 3.36 18.65 -5.59
C TYR A 186 3.35 20.08 -6.16
N MET A 187 2.39 20.40 -7.04
CA MET A 187 2.22 21.76 -7.57
C MET A 187 1.99 22.79 -6.44
N VAL A 188 1.16 22.47 -5.45
CA VAL A 188 0.96 23.33 -4.27
C VAL A 188 2.27 23.56 -3.51
N VAL A 189 3.03 22.49 -3.25
CA VAL A 189 4.29 22.58 -2.49
C VAL A 189 5.34 23.42 -3.22
N TYR A 190 5.53 23.18 -4.53
CA TYR A 190 6.64 23.77 -5.28
C TYR A 190 6.28 25.09 -5.99
N CYS A 191 5.05 25.27 -6.44
CA CYS A 191 4.63 26.47 -7.16
C CYS A 191 3.96 27.52 -6.25
N CYS A 192 3.18 27.10 -5.26
CA CYS A 192 2.35 28.02 -4.46
C CYS A 192 2.97 28.40 -3.09
N THR A 193 3.67 27.46 -2.44
CA THR A 193 4.08 27.63 -1.03
C THR A 193 5.46 28.30 -0.87
N PHE A 194 6.28 28.34 -1.93
CA PHE A 194 7.67 28.81 -1.86
C PHE A 194 7.88 30.32 -1.85
N LYS A 195 6.82 31.13 -1.86
CA LYS A 195 6.97 32.59 -1.72
C LYS A 195 7.12 33.09 -0.29
N ASN A 196 6.84 32.32 0.79
CA ASN A 196 6.86 32.95 2.12
C ASN A 196 7.02 32.14 3.43
N LYS A 197 7.30 30.83 3.48
CA LYS A 197 7.43 30.16 4.82
C LYS A 197 8.48 29.04 4.94
N THR A 198 9.51 29.31 5.73
CA THR A 198 10.53 28.36 6.23
C THR A 198 10.06 27.70 7.53
N GLU A 199 8.87 27.09 7.54
CA GLU A 199 8.38 26.38 8.74
C GLU A 199 8.88 24.93 8.75
N LYS A 200 9.54 24.50 9.84
CA LYS A 200 10.04 23.12 10.06
C LYS A 200 9.01 22.03 9.72
N ASN A 201 7.72 22.34 9.90
CA ASN A 201 6.61 21.44 9.65
C ASN A 201 6.42 21.11 8.16
N ILE A 202 6.60 22.10 7.28
CA ILE A 202 6.48 21.93 5.84
C ILE A 202 7.61 21.04 5.34
N VAL A 203 8.81 21.18 5.89
CA VAL A 203 9.96 20.31 5.56
C VAL A 203 9.67 18.85 5.89
N ILE A 204 9.08 18.58 7.06
CA ILE A 204 8.68 17.20 7.45
C ILE A 204 7.60 16.66 6.51
N GLN A 205 6.54 17.43 6.23
CA GLN A 205 5.48 16.97 5.32
C GLN A 205 6.01 16.71 3.91
N LYS A 206 6.96 17.52 3.43
CA LYS A 206 7.65 17.34 2.14
C LYS A 206 8.49 16.06 2.11
N ALA A 207 9.22 15.76 3.17
CA ALA A 207 10.00 14.52 3.27
C ALA A 207 9.10 13.27 3.23
N ILE A 208 7.96 13.32 3.94
CA ILE A 208 6.96 12.25 3.90
C ILE A 208 6.35 12.14 2.50
N LEU A 209 5.92 13.25 1.90
CA LEU A 209 5.36 13.29 0.54
C LEU A 209 6.32 12.67 -0.49
N ASN A 210 7.58 13.09 -0.48
CA ASN A 210 8.64 12.60 -1.37
C ASN A 210 8.96 11.10 -1.18
N THR A 211 8.47 10.50 -0.10
CA THR A 211 8.62 9.06 0.18
C THR A 211 7.38 8.30 -0.28
N VAL A 212 6.19 8.72 0.16
CA VAL A 212 4.92 8.02 -0.12
C VAL A 212 4.56 8.08 -1.61
N ILE A 213 4.93 9.16 -2.32
CA ILE A 213 4.69 9.27 -3.78
C ILE A 213 5.36 8.16 -4.58
N VAL A 214 6.48 7.59 -4.09
CA VAL A 214 7.16 6.48 -4.78
C VAL A 214 6.27 5.24 -4.75
N GLY A 215 5.68 4.91 -3.60
CA GLY A 215 4.72 3.80 -3.50
C GLY A 215 3.49 4.03 -4.38
N ALA A 216 2.93 5.24 -4.37
CA ALA A 216 1.80 5.60 -5.23
C ALA A 216 2.13 5.52 -6.73
N ALA A 217 3.35 5.90 -7.13
CA ALA A 217 3.81 5.75 -8.51
C ALA A 217 3.96 4.28 -8.91
N VAL A 218 4.52 3.44 -8.03
CA VAL A 218 4.60 1.99 -8.27
C VAL A 218 3.20 1.40 -8.42
N PHE A 219 2.28 1.67 -7.49
CA PHE A 219 0.88 1.24 -7.60
C PHE A 219 0.27 1.66 -8.92
N SER A 220 0.39 2.94 -9.28
CA SER A 220 -0.28 3.46 -10.48
C SER A 220 0.30 2.88 -11.77
N ILE A 221 1.61 2.69 -11.85
CA ILE A 221 2.25 1.99 -12.97
C ILE A 221 1.76 0.55 -13.02
N SER A 222 1.69 -0.13 -11.88
CA SER A 222 1.18 -1.50 -11.78
C SER A 222 -0.25 -1.61 -12.28
N SER A 223 -1.18 -0.79 -11.78
CA SER A 223 -2.59 -0.81 -12.19
C SER A 223 -2.77 -0.51 -13.68
N VAL A 224 -2.02 0.46 -14.22
CA VAL A 224 -2.06 0.78 -15.66
C VAL A 224 -1.53 -0.39 -16.49
N LEU A 225 -0.42 -1.02 -16.09
CA LEU A 225 0.13 -2.18 -16.79
C LEU A 225 -0.86 -3.35 -16.79
N SER A 226 -1.41 -3.70 -15.61
CA SER A 226 -2.40 -4.77 -15.46
C SER A 226 -3.65 -4.51 -16.30
N ALA A 227 -4.24 -3.31 -16.21
CA ALA A 227 -5.42 -2.95 -16.98
C ALA A 227 -5.15 -2.92 -18.49
N SER A 228 -3.98 -2.43 -18.91
CA SER A 228 -3.60 -2.38 -20.33
C SER A 228 -3.43 -3.78 -20.91
N LEU A 229 -2.81 -4.71 -20.18
CA LEU A 229 -2.68 -6.10 -20.60
C LEU A 229 -4.05 -6.74 -20.85
N ILE A 230 -4.97 -6.60 -19.89
CA ILE A 230 -6.34 -7.14 -20.00
C ILE A 230 -7.09 -6.48 -21.16
N ALA A 231 -7.03 -5.15 -21.27
CA ALA A 231 -7.74 -4.39 -22.30
C ALA A 231 -7.24 -4.73 -23.71
N VAL A 232 -5.92 -4.78 -23.93
CA VAL A 232 -5.34 -5.11 -25.23
C VAL A 232 -5.77 -6.51 -25.66
N THR A 233 -5.61 -7.51 -24.78
CA THR A 233 -5.97 -8.90 -25.11
C THR A 233 -7.47 -9.07 -25.38
N SER A 234 -8.34 -8.38 -24.63
CA SER A 234 -9.80 -8.46 -24.85
C SER A 234 -10.28 -7.86 -26.18
N ASN A 235 -9.51 -6.92 -26.76
CA ASN A 235 -9.88 -6.24 -28.01
C ASN A 235 -9.19 -6.84 -29.25
N MET A 236 -8.30 -7.81 -29.08
CA MET A 236 -7.67 -8.53 -30.19
C MET A 236 -8.61 -9.62 -30.72
N LYS A 237 -8.78 -9.69 -32.05
CA LYS A 237 -9.57 -10.75 -32.70
C LYS A 237 -8.94 -12.14 -32.54
N ASP A 238 -7.62 -12.21 -32.65
CA ASP A 238 -6.82 -13.43 -32.51
C ASP A 238 -5.64 -13.15 -31.56
N PRO A 239 -5.86 -13.17 -30.24
CA PRO A 239 -4.79 -12.89 -29.28
C PRO A 239 -3.74 -14.02 -29.30
N PRO A 240 -2.44 -13.70 -29.18
CA PRO A 240 -1.37 -14.69 -29.19
C PRO A 240 -1.34 -15.56 -27.93
N LEU A 241 -1.99 -15.10 -26.86
CA LEU A 241 -2.13 -15.78 -25.58
C LEU A 241 -3.59 -15.80 -25.17
N ASP A 242 -3.96 -16.87 -24.49
CA ASP A 242 -5.28 -17.07 -23.90
C ASP A 242 -5.62 -15.96 -22.88
N PRO A 243 -6.83 -15.37 -22.90
CA PRO A 243 -7.21 -14.29 -21.99
C PRO A 243 -7.02 -14.61 -20.50
N ASP A 244 -7.23 -15.86 -20.10
CA ASP A 244 -7.02 -16.33 -18.72
C ASP A 244 -5.53 -16.36 -18.35
N THR A 245 -4.65 -16.75 -19.29
CA THR A 245 -3.19 -16.67 -19.11
C THR A 245 -2.77 -15.21 -18.91
N VAL A 246 -3.27 -14.28 -19.73
CA VAL A 246 -2.95 -12.86 -19.61
C VAL A 246 -3.45 -12.28 -18.29
N SER A 247 -4.66 -12.65 -17.87
CA SER A 247 -5.22 -12.23 -16.59
C SER A 247 -4.38 -12.71 -15.41
N THR A 248 -3.78 -13.90 -15.53
CA THR A 248 -2.87 -14.43 -14.51
C THR A 248 -1.53 -13.68 -14.49
N TYR A 249 -0.98 -13.29 -15.64
CA TYR A 249 0.22 -12.44 -15.71
C TYR A 249 -0.03 -11.01 -15.21
N ALA A 250 -1.23 -10.47 -15.43
CA ALA A 250 -1.62 -9.14 -14.98
C ALA A 250 -1.64 -9.00 -13.45
N VAL A 251 -1.55 -10.11 -12.70
CA VAL A 251 -1.38 -10.10 -11.24
C VAL A 251 0.03 -9.66 -10.82
N ILE A 252 1.07 -9.96 -11.61
CA ILE A 252 2.47 -9.73 -11.24
C ILE A 252 2.77 -8.24 -10.93
N PRO A 253 2.33 -7.27 -11.76
CA PRO A 253 2.49 -5.86 -11.40
C PRO A 253 1.86 -5.50 -10.04
N GLY A 254 0.68 -6.06 -9.73
CA GLY A 254 0.04 -5.89 -8.42
C GLY A 254 0.90 -6.40 -7.26
N LEU A 255 1.53 -7.58 -7.41
CA LEU A 255 2.44 -8.14 -6.40
C LEU A 255 3.62 -7.23 -6.06
N ILE A 256 4.15 -6.53 -7.07
CA ILE A 256 5.23 -5.54 -6.89
C ILE A 256 4.73 -4.38 -6.02
N SER A 257 3.52 -3.89 -6.28
CA SER A 257 2.90 -2.80 -5.51
C SER A 257 2.79 -3.18 -4.03
N TYR A 258 2.20 -4.35 -3.73
CA TYR A 258 2.01 -4.83 -2.35
C TYR A 258 3.33 -5.05 -1.60
N SER A 259 4.43 -5.27 -2.33
CA SER A 259 5.72 -5.65 -1.72
C SER A 259 6.71 -4.49 -1.58
N CYS A 260 6.53 -3.37 -2.28
CA CYS A 260 7.56 -2.35 -2.40
C CYS A 260 7.65 -1.40 -1.19
N ASN A 261 6.54 -1.20 -0.46
CA ASN A 261 6.39 -0.16 0.56
C ASN A 261 7.50 -0.18 1.62
N PHE A 262 7.82 -1.35 2.16
CA PHE A 262 8.85 -1.48 3.19
C PHE A 262 10.22 -1.01 2.71
N TYR A 263 10.62 -1.43 1.51
CA TYR A 263 11.92 -1.11 0.93
C TYR A 263 12.04 0.37 0.61
N VAL A 264 10.95 0.98 0.12
CA VAL A 264 10.86 2.44 -0.08
C VAL A 264 11.03 3.17 1.25
N TYR A 265 10.33 2.76 2.31
CA TYR A 265 10.45 3.40 3.62
C TYR A 265 11.82 3.21 4.24
N TYR A 266 12.43 2.02 4.11
CA TYR A 266 13.78 1.77 4.59
C TYR A 266 14.80 2.69 3.90
N TRP A 267 14.70 2.86 2.58
CA TRP A 267 15.62 3.72 1.82
C TRP A 267 15.40 5.21 2.11
N ARG A 268 14.15 5.67 2.09
CA ARG A 268 13.81 7.10 2.02
C ARG A 268 13.47 7.74 3.37
N SER A 269 12.91 6.97 4.32
CA SER A 269 12.48 7.49 5.61
C SER A 269 13.46 7.10 6.72
N THR A 270 14.15 8.09 7.27
CA THR A 270 15.08 7.88 8.40
C THR A 270 14.36 7.37 9.64
N ASP A 271 13.14 7.84 9.90
CA ASP A 271 12.35 7.43 11.08
C ASP A 271 11.95 5.95 11.00
N TYR A 272 11.46 5.52 9.84
CA TYR A 272 11.12 4.11 9.61
C TYR A 272 12.36 3.24 9.57
N ARG A 273 13.42 3.64 8.85
CA ARG A 273 14.69 2.90 8.80
C ARG A 273 15.26 2.65 10.20
N ASN A 274 15.28 3.67 11.06
CA ASN A 274 15.78 3.54 12.43
C ASN A 274 14.90 2.59 13.26
N ALA A 275 13.58 2.63 13.09
CA ALA A 275 12.67 1.70 13.74
C ALA A 275 12.92 0.26 13.27
N PHE A 276 13.08 0.03 11.96
CA PHE A 276 13.37 -1.29 11.39
C PHE A 276 14.71 -1.85 11.88
N ILE A 277 15.77 -1.04 11.88
CA ILE A 277 17.08 -1.47 12.42
C ILE A 277 16.96 -1.84 13.89
N LYS A 278 16.21 -1.07 14.69
CA LYS A 278 15.99 -1.38 16.11
C LYS A 278 15.30 -2.73 16.29
N GLN A 279 14.33 -3.05 15.43
CA GLN A 279 13.58 -4.31 15.46
C GLN A 279 14.46 -5.49 15.06
N LEU A 280 15.11 -5.40 13.90
CA LEU A 280 15.89 -6.49 13.32
C LEU A 280 17.18 -6.78 14.10
N CYS A 281 17.75 -5.76 14.77
CA CYS A 281 18.96 -5.91 15.58
C CYS A 281 18.71 -6.04 17.09
N CYS A 282 17.46 -6.33 17.52
CA CYS A 282 17.08 -6.46 18.93
C CYS A 282 17.58 -5.28 19.81
N GLY A 283 17.55 -4.05 19.29
CA GLY A 283 17.97 -2.85 20.01
C GLY A 283 19.48 -2.66 20.24
N LYS A 284 20.35 -3.57 19.77
CA LYS A 284 21.79 -3.53 20.08
C LYS A 284 22.60 -2.43 19.36
N VAL A 285 22.10 -1.88 18.26
CA VAL A 285 22.90 -0.98 17.38
C VAL A 285 22.71 0.51 17.70
N LEU A 286 21.58 0.93 18.28
CA LEU A 286 21.29 2.35 18.54
C LEU A 286 21.92 2.93 19.81
N THR A 287 22.38 2.10 20.74
CA THR A 287 23.12 2.55 21.94
C THR A 287 24.47 3.19 21.62
N THR A 288 25.00 2.98 20.41
CA THR A 288 26.30 3.51 20.01
C THR A 288 26.23 4.97 19.56
N GLN A 289 25.09 5.44 19.01
CA GLN A 289 24.97 6.85 18.58
C GLN A 289 24.71 7.82 19.75
N ASP A 290 23.92 7.43 20.76
CA ASP A 290 23.67 8.28 21.94
C ASP A 290 24.94 8.45 22.80
N LYS A 291 25.84 7.46 22.82
CA LYS A 291 27.12 7.56 23.55
C LYS A 291 28.13 8.48 22.86
N VAL A 292 28.12 8.60 21.53
CA VAL A 292 29.08 9.47 20.81
C VAL A 292 28.72 10.95 20.96
N VAL A 293 27.42 11.29 21.08
CA VAL A 293 26.99 12.67 21.34
C VAL A 293 27.23 13.08 22.80
N SER A 294 27.11 12.14 23.75
CA SER A 294 27.36 12.39 25.18
C SER A 294 28.83 12.65 25.53
N VAL A 295 29.79 12.19 24.71
CA VAL A 295 31.23 12.32 25.02
C VAL A 295 31.84 13.57 24.37
N MET A 296 31.19 14.18 23.37
CA MET A 296 31.68 15.40 22.72
C MET A 296 31.20 16.72 23.34
N SER A 297 30.40 16.72 24.42
CA SER A 297 29.91 17.95 25.07
C SER A 297 30.54 18.27 26.42
N VAL A 298 31.62 17.60 26.83
CA VAL A 298 32.32 17.91 28.09
C VAL A 298 33.75 18.35 27.79
N SER A 299 33.89 19.58 27.30
CA SER A 299 35.13 20.33 27.33
C SER A 299 34.80 21.82 27.33
N ASN A 300 35.06 22.47 28.48
CA ASN A 300 35.17 23.91 28.70
C ASN A 300 33.86 24.73 28.74
N VAL A 301 33.39 25.09 29.93
CA VAL A 301 33.75 26.34 30.63
C VAL A 301 32.86 26.46 31.88
N SER A 302 33.52 26.56 33.03
CA SER A 302 32.96 26.98 34.31
C SER A 302 32.64 28.48 34.30
N VAL A 303 31.37 28.89 34.36
CA VAL A 303 30.98 30.16 35.01
C VAL A 303 29.57 30.02 35.60
N SER A 304 29.46 30.54 36.83
CA SER A 304 28.33 30.55 37.76
C SER A 304 27.09 31.36 37.33
N LYS A 305 25.97 31.00 37.99
CA LYS A 305 24.86 31.83 38.51
C LYS A 305 23.59 32.10 37.68
N GLN A 306 22.48 31.77 38.36
CA GLN A 306 21.19 32.48 38.48
C GLN A 306 20.08 32.33 37.40
N ARG A 307 19.16 31.40 37.69
CA ARG A 307 17.73 31.60 37.99
C ARG A 307 17.02 32.82 37.36
N ALA A 308 16.12 32.56 36.39
CA ALA A 308 14.84 33.26 36.12
C ALA A 308 14.07 32.40 35.10
N THR A 309 13.00 31.68 35.46
CA THR A 309 11.58 32.10 35.41
C THR A 309 11.22 32.90 34.15
N LEU A 310 10.39 32.34 33.26
CA LEU A 310 9.20 32.98 32.67
C LEU A 310 8.53 32.09 31.61
N LEU A 311 7.24 31.83 31.86
CA LEU A 311 6.08 31.63 30.97
C LEU A 311 6.23 30.75 29.71
#